data_AF-A0A3M2CTT9-F1
#
_entry.id   AF-A0A3M2CTT9-F1
#
_cell.length_a   1.000
_cell.length_b   1.000
_cell.length_c   1.000
_cell.angle_alpha   90.00
_cell.angle_beta   90.00
_cell.angle_gamma   90.00
#
_symmetry.space_group_name_H-M   'P 1'
#
loop_
_entity.id
_entity.type
_entity.pdbx_description
1 polymer ?
#
loop_
_entity_poly.entity_id
_entity_poly.type
_entity_poly.pdbx_seq_one_letter_code
_entity_poly.pdbx_strand_id
1 'polypeptide(L)'
;PRGVPQIEVTFDIDANGIVHVSAKDLATGKEQSIKITASSGLSKEEVDRLIKEAEAHAEEDRKKRELIDLRNQADNLIYTTEKNLSEFGDKIPEDEKTKIQGAISELRKAMEGSDGEAIRTAMQNLTTVSHKLAEEMYKKASAESATGTSGGERSAPGNGSSTGSEEKVVDAEFEEVDKEKKS
;
A
#
# COMPACT_ATOMS: atom_id res chain seq x y z
N PRO A 1 6.73 21.05 1.40
CA PRO A 1 6.32 19.63 1.47
C PRO A 1 6.49 19.11 2.90
N ARG A 2 5.40 18.67 3.55
CA ARG A 2 5.51 17.87 4.78
C ARG A 2 6.12 16.54 4.36
N GLY A 3 7.37 16.28 4.75
CA GLY A 3 8.00 14.97 4.52
C GLY A 3 7.16 13.90 5.22
N VAL A 4 7.10 12.70 4.62
CA VAL A 4 6.49 11.53 5.27
C VAL A 4 7.31 11.22 6.52
N PRO A 5 6.73 11.30 7.74
CA PRO A 5 7.47 10.99 8.96
C PRO A 5 7.93 9.53 8.93
N GLN A 6 9.19 9.30 9.30
CA GLN A 6 9.75 7.95 9.41
C GLN A 6 9.90 7.63 10.89
N ILE A 7 9.04 6.76 11.40
CA ILE A 7 9.06 6.35 12.81
C ILE A 7 9.68 4.96 12.91
N GLU A 8 10.80 4.86 13.61
CA GLU A 8 11.42 3.59 13.99
C GLU A 8 10.96 3.21 15.39
N VAL A 9 10.39 2.02 15.54
CA VAL A 9 9.98 1.46 16.84
C VAL A 9 10.86 0.27 17.16
N THR A 10 11.56 0.33 18.29
CA THR A 10 12.42 -0.75 18.78
C THR A 10 11.85 -1.34 20.06
N PHE A 11 11.83 -2.68 20.12
CA PHE A 11 11.47 -3.45 21.31
C PHE A 11 12.73 -4.16 21.79
N ASP A 12 13.29 -3.73 22.92
CA ASP A 12 14.45 -4.34 23.56
C ASP A 12 14.05 -5.03 24.87
N ILE A 13 14.55 -6.24 25.10
CA ILE A 13 14.24 -7.03 26.29
C ILE A 13 15.55 -7.31 27.01
N ASP A 14 15.69 -6.75 28.21
CA ASP A 14 16.91 -6.91 28.99
C ASP A 14 16.96 -8.25 29.76
N ALA A 15 18.13 -8.59 30.31
CA ALA A 15 18.35 -9.81 31.07
C ALA A 15 17.49 -9.92 32.35
N ASN A 16 16.88 -8.82 32.80
CA ASN A 16 15.95 -8.79 33.94
C ASN A 16 14.49 -8.95 33.49
N GLY A 17 14.23 -9.14 32.19
CA GLY A 17 12.89 -9.28 31.62
C GLY A 17 12.14 -7.96 31.53
N ILE A 18 12.83 -6.82 31.57
CA ILE A 18 12.20 -5.52 31.39
C ILE A 18 12.21 -5.18 29.90
N VAL A 19 11.04 -4.82 29.37
CA VAL A 19 10.89 -4.41 27.97
C VAL A 19 11.07 -2.89 27.88
N HIS A 20 12.02 -2.47 27.07
CA HIS A 20 12.22 -1.08 26.67
C HIS A 20 11.61 -0.89 25.28
N VAL A 21 10.61 -0.03 25.18
CA VAL A 21 9.98 0.33 23.92
C VAL A 21 10.39 1.75 23.59
N SER A 22 11.14 1.95 22.52
CA SER A 22 11.50 3.29 22.02
C SER A 22 10.88 3.55 20.65
N ALA A 23 10.43 4.78 20.43
CA ALA A 23 9.94 5.26 19.15
C ALA A 23 10.72 6.54 18.78
N LYS A 24 11.40 6.50 17.63
CA LYS A 24 12.25 7.60 17.14
C LYS A 24 11.79 8.08 15.78
N ASP A 25 11.61 9.39 15.65
CA ASP A 25 11.45 10.03 14.34
C ASP A 25 12.83 10.22 13.71
N LEU A 26 13.09 9.53 12.60
CA LEU A 26 14.39 9.56 11.91
C LEU A 26 14.71 10.92 11.29
N ALA A 27 13.71 11.75 11.00
CA ALA A 27 13.93 13.07 10.40
C ALA A 27 14.34 14.11 11.45
N THR A 28 13.72 14.06 12.63
CA THR A 28 13.98 15.05 13.70
C THR A 28 14.95 14.53 14.76
N GLY A 29 15.23 13.23 14.78
CA GLY A 29 16.00 12.56 15.83
C GLY A 29 15.31 12.52 17.18
N LYS A 30 14.08 13.04 17.30
CA LYS A 30 13.32 13.05 18.55
C LYS A 30 12.89 11.62 18.87
N GLU A 31 13.10 11.25 20.13
CA GLU A 31 12.79 9.91 20.64
C GLU A 31 11.87 10.03 21.85
N GLN A 32 10.97 9.06 22.00
CA GLN A 32 10.20 8.80 23.21
C GLN A 32 10.37 7.33 23.58
N SER A 33 10.52 7.03 24.85
CA SER A 33 10.67 5.65 25.32
C SER A 33 9.84 5.36 26.56
N ILE A 34 9.43 4.11 26.69
CA ILE A 34 8.65 3.58 27.81
C ILE A 34 9.34 2.31 28.29
N LYS A 35 9.41 2.15 29.61
CA LYS A 35 9.94 0.95 30.27
C LYS A 35 8.80 0.16 30.89
N ILE A 36 8.61 -1.08 30.47
CA ILE A 36 7.59 -1.98 30.99
C ILE A 36 8.26 -2.98 31.92
N THR A 37 8.15 -2.73 33.23
CA THR A 37 8.63 -3.65 34.26
C THR A 37 7.65 -4.82 34.40
N ALA A 38 8.15 -6.05 34.34
CA ALA A 38 7.36 -7.26 34.51
C ALA A 38 6.79 -7.36 35.94
N SER A 39 5.63 -6.74 36.19
CA SER A 39 4.97 -6.78 37.50
C SER A 39 3.95 -7.92 37.63
N SER A 40 3.53 -8.53 36.52
CA SER A 40 2.69 -9.73 36.48
C SER A 40 2.60 -10.23 35.04
N GLY A 41 3.33 -11.30 34.72
CA GLY A 41 3.19 -12.00 33.44
C GLY A 41 2.04 -12.99 33.45
N LEU A 42 1.82 -13.65 32.32
CA LEU A 42 0.89 -14.78 32.21
C LEU A 42 1.48 -16.01 32.91
N SER A 43 0.64 -16.76 33.61
CA SER A 43 1.00 -18.09 34.12
C SER A 43 1.24 -19.07 32.97
N LYS A 44 1.93 -20.18 33.22
CA LYS A 44 2.19 -21.20 32.19
C LYS A 44 0.88 -21.79 31.65
N GLU A 45 -0.09 -21.99 32.53
CA GLU A 45 -1.42 -22.48 32.19
C GLU A 45 -2.16 -21.50 31.27
N GLU A 46 -2.02 -20.19 31.52
CA GLU A 46 -2.60 -19.15 30.65
C GLU A 46 -1.88 -19.08 29.30
N VAL A 47 -0.55 -19.22 29.26
CA VAL A 47 0.22 -19.28 28.01
C VAL A 47 -0.22 -20.47 27.17
N ASP A 48 -0.30 -21.67 27.75
CA ASP A 48 -0.72 -22.88 27.04
C ASP A 48 -2.17 -22.78 26.54
N ARG A 49 -3.05 -22.11 27.31
CA ARG A 49 -4.42 -21.82 26.88
C ARG A 49 -4.44 -20.87 25.67
N LEU A 50 -3.70 -19.77 25.72
CA LEU A 50 -3.64 -18.78 24.64
C LEU A 50 -3.05 -19.36 23.34
N ILE A 51 -2.07 -20.27 23.45
CA ILE A 51 -1.54 -20.98 22.27
C ILE A 51 -2.64 -21.80 21.59
N LYS A 52 -3.39 -22.58 22.35
CA LYS A 52 -4.50 -23.40 21.81
C LYS A 52 -5.63 -22.54 21.23
N GLU A 53 -5.96 -21.44 21.90
CA GLU A 53 -6.97 -20.49 21.42
C GLU A 53 -6.51 -19.85 20.09
N ALA A 54 -5.25 -19.41 20.00
CA ALA A 54 -4.69 -18.85 18.77
C ALA A 54 -4.71 -19.85 17.61
N GLU A 55 -4.38 -21.12 17.87
CA GLU A 55 -4.47 -22.18 16.86
C GLU A 55 -5.91 -22.43 16.41
N ALA A 56 -6.87 -22.47 17.35
CA ALA A 56 -8.28 -22.68 17.04
C ALA A 56 -8.91 -21.53 16.24
N HIS A 57 -8.46 -20.29 16.47
CA HIS A 57 -8.96 -19.10 15.79
C HIS A 57 -8.11 -18.63 14.60
N ALA A 58 -7.02 -19.34 14.27
CA ALA A 58 -6.06 -18.93 13.24
C ALA A 58 -6.72 -18.58 11.89
N GLU A 59 -7.67 -19.39 11.42
CA GLU A 59 -8.37 -19.15 10.16
C GLU A 59 -9.35 -17.97 10.23
N GLU A 60 -9.99 -17.75 11.37
CA GLU A 60 -10.88 -16.61 11.59
C GLU A 60 -10.08 -15.30 11.61
N ASP A 61 -8.97 -15.28 12.34
CA ASP A 61 -8.07 -14.14 12.44
C ASP A 61 -7.38 -13.84 11.12
N ARG A 62 -7.03 -14.88 10.35
CA ARG A 62 -6.53 -14.72 8.98
C ARG A 62 -7.54 -13.99 8.10
N LYS A 63 -8.81 -14.41 8.10
CA LYS A 63 -9.87 -13.74 7.30
C LYS A 63 -10.10 -12.30 7.74
N LYS A 64 -10.10 -12.03 9.06
CA LYS A 64 -10.21 -10.67 9.59
C LYS A 64 -9.02 -9.81 9.16
N ARG A 65 -7.81 -10.34 9.24
CA ARG A 65 -6.59 -9.66 8.77
C ARG A 65 -6.68 -9.34 7.28
N GLU A 66 -7.04 -10.31 6.46
CA GLU A 66 -7.22 -10.11 5.01
C GLU A 66 -8.24 -9.00 4.72
N LEU A 67 -9.37 -8.95 5.45
CA LEU A 67 -10.36 -7.89 5.30
C LEU A 67 -9.82 -6.50 5.71
N ILE A 68 -9.06 -6.41 6.79
CA ILE A 68 -8.43 -5.17 7.24
C ILE A 68 -7.39 -4.70 6.22
N ASP A 69 -6.57 -5.61 5.71
CA ASP A 69 -5.56 -5.31 4.70
C ASP A 69 -6.22 -4.78 3.41
N LEU A 70 -7.33 -5.41 2.96
CA LEU A 70 -8.12 -4.92 1.84
C LEU A 70 -8.70 -3.52 2.08
N ARG A 71 -9.24 -3.26 3.27
CA ARG A 71 -9.75 -1.93 3.62
C ARG A 71 -8.64 -0.88 3.59
N ASN A 72 -7.46 -1.19 4.11
CA ASN A 72 -6.31 -0.29 4.07
C ASN A 72 -5.84 -0.03 2.64
N GLN A 73 -5.82 -1.05 1.77
CA GLN A 73 -5.50 -0.87 0.35
C GLN A 73 -6.54 -0.01 -0.36
N ALA A 74 -7.83 -0.24 -0.09
CA ALA A 74 -8.92 0.55 -0.63
C ALA A 74 -8.86 2.02 -0.20
N ASP A 75 -8.58 2.30 1.08
CA ASP A 75 -8.45 3.67 1.58
C ASP A 75 -7.27 4.42 0.92
N ASN A 76 -6.12 3.75 0.80
CA ASN A 76 -4.96 4.29 0.09
C ASN A 76 -5.27 4.59 -1.39
N LEU A 77 -6.01 3.69 -2.06
CA LEU A 77 -6.42 3.89 -3.44
C LEU A 77 -7.37 5.08 -3.57
N ILE A 78 -8.37 5.18 -2.71
CA ILE A 78 -9.30 6.32 -2.68
C ILE A 78 -8.54 7.62 -2.47
N TYR A 79 -7.68 7.69 -1.45
CA TYR A 79 -6.90 8.88 -1.14
C TYR A 79 -6.03 9.32 -2.33
N THR A 80 -5.33 8.38 -2.96
CA THR A 80 -4.47 8.65 -4.11
C THR A 80 -5.29 9.15 -5.29
N THR A 81 -6.42 8.51 -5.58
CA THR A 81 -7.29 8.91 -6.70
C THR A 81 -7.96 10.27 -6.45
N GLU A 82 -8.44 10.54 -5.24
CA GLU A 82 -9.01 11.86 -4.87
C GLU A 82 -7.96 12.97 -5.01
N LYS A 83 -6.73 12.72 -4.54
CA LYS A 83 -5.62 13.64 -4.72
C LYS A 83 -5.34 13.90 -6.21
N ASN A 84 -5.25 12.84 -7.02
CA ASN A 84 -5.01 12.98 -8.45
C ASN A 84 -6.15 13.69 -9.17
N LEU A 85 -7.42 13.45 -8.79
CA LEU A 85 -8.56 14.19 -9.31
C LEU A 85 -8.48 15.69 -8.97
N SER A 86 -8.02 16.05 -7.78
CA SER A 86 -7.85 17.45 -7.40
C SER A 86 -6.75 18.17 -8.20
N GLU A 87 -5.71 17.44 -8.63
CA GLU A 87 -4.56 18.00 -9.36
C GLU A 87 -4.71 17.96 -10.89
N PHE A 88 -5.38 16.93 -11.42
CA PHE A 88 -5.46 16.63 -12.86
C PHE A 88 -6.89 16.55 -13.39
N GLY A 89 -7.89 16.67 -12.52
CA GLY A 89 -9.29 16.55 -12.92
C GLY A 89 -9.62 17.44 -14.11
N ASP A 90 -9.19 18.70 -14.12
CA ASP A 90 -9.53 19.66 -15.18
C ASP A 90 -8.98 19.30 -16.58
N LYS A 91 -8.11 18.29 -16.66
CA LYS A 91 -7.56 17.77 -17.92
C LYS A 91 -8.33 16.57 -18.48
N ILE A 92 -9.27 16.01 -17.71
CA ILE A 92 -10.12 14.90 -18.15
C ILE A 92 -11.58 15.38 -18.35
N PRO A 93 -12.35 14.72 -19.24
CA PRO A 93 -13.76 15.04 -19.43
C PRO A 93 -14.58 14.93 -18.14
N GLU A 94 -15.57 15.80 -17.96
CA GLU A 94 -16.49 15.80 -16.80
C GLU A 94 -17.21 14.45 -16.62
N ASP A 95 -17.53 13.79 -17.72
CA ASP A 95 -18.14 12.46 -17.74
C ASP A 95 -17.23 11.41 -17.08
N GLU A 96 -15.90 11.51 -17.29
CA GLU A 96 -14.92 10.62 -16.65
C GLU A 96 -14.70 11.00 -15.17
N LYS A 97 -14.65 12.30 -14.84
CA LYS A 97 -14.61 12.75 -13.43
C LYS A 97 -15.78 12.18 -12.63
N THR A 98 -16.98 12.27 -13.19
CA THR A 98 -18.21 11.80 -12.56
C THR A 98 -18.19 10.29 -12.32
N LYS A 99 -17.70 9.50 -13.29
CA LYS A 99 -17.51 8.05 -13.12
C LYS A 99 -16.53 7.71 -12.01
N ILE A 100 -15.39 8.41 -11.95
CA ILE A 100 -14.38 8.17 -10.91
C ILE A 100 -14.94 8.52 -9.52
N GLN A 101 -15.62 9.65 -9.38
CA GLN A 101 -16.29 10.03 -8.12
C GLN A 101 -17.36 9.02 -7.70
N GLY A 102 -18.12 8.50 -8.65
CA GLY A 102 -19.07 7.41 -8.42
C GLY A 102 -18.39 6.15 -7.89
N ALA A 103 -17.33 5.69 -8.56
CA ALA A 103 -16.56 4.51 -8.14
C ALA A 103 -15.89 4.69 -6.77
N ILE A 104 -15.42 5.91 -6.43
CA ILE A 104 -14.94 6.24 -5.09
C ILE A 104 -16.04 6.06 -4.05
N SER A 105 -17.25 6.59 -4.32
CA SER A 105 -18.38 6.44 -3.40
C SER A 105 -18.80 4.99 -3.23
N GLU A 106 -18.77 4.19 -4.31
CA GLU A 106 -19.08 2.76 -4.27
C GLU A 106 -18.06 2.00 -3.42
N LEU A 107 -16.77 2.26 -3.61
CA LEU A 107 -15.71 1.63 -2.81
C LEU A 107 -15.82 2.01 -1.33
N ARG A 108 -16.08 3.28 -1.01
CA ARG A 108 -16.32 3.73 0.37
C ARG A 108 -17.49 2.97 1.02
N LYS A 109 -18.60 2.79 0.29
CA LYS A 109 -19.75 2.01 0.78
C LYS A 109 -19.42 0.52 0.94
N ALA A 110 -18.69 -0.08 0.01
CA ALA A 110 -18.27 -1.48 0.11
C ALA A 110 -17.39 -1.74 1.35
N MET A 111 -16.53 -0.78 1.71
CA MET A 111 -15.67 -0.86 2.90
C MET A 111 -16.42 -0.84 4.23
N GLU A 112 -17.64 -0.28 4.29
CA GLU A 112 -18.49 -0.31 5.49
C GLU A 112 -18.97 -1.73 5.83
N GLY A 113 -19.09 -2.59 4.81
CA GLY A 113 -19.44 -3.99 4.96
C GLY A 113 -18.27 -4.91 5.29
N SER A 114 -18.55 -6.20 5.46
CA SER A 114 -17.55 -7.24 5.75
C SER A 114 -17.29 -8.18 4.56
N ASP A 115 -17.72 -7.78 3.36
CA ASP A 115 -17.56 -8.57 2.14
C ASP A 115 -16.27 -8.19 1.42
N GLY A 116 -15.25 -9.05 1.56
CA GLY A 116 -13.95 -8.85 0.91
C GLY A 116 -13.98 -8.95 -0.61
N GLU A 117 -14.94 -9.69 -1.20
CA GLU A 117 -15.08 -9.79 -2.65
C GLU A 117 -15.69 -8.52 -3.23
N ALA A 118 -16.70 -7.96 -2.54
CA ALA A 118 -17.27 -6.67 -2.88
C ALA A 118 -16.23 -5.54 -2.85
N ILE A 119 -15.36 -5.52 -1.83
CA ILE A 119 -14.27 -4.54 -1.74
C ILE A 119 -13.29 -4.71 -2.91
N ARG A 120 -12.84 -5.93 -3.21
CA ARG A 120 -11.92 -6.19 -4.34
C ARG A 120 -12.52 -5.77 -5.68
N THR A 121 -13.79 -6.11 -5.91
CA THR A 121 -14.50 -5.74 -7.14
C THR A 121 -14.61 -4.22 -7.28
N ALA A 122 -14.97 -3.52 -6.20
CA ALA A 122 -15.03 -2.06 -6.20
C ALA A 122 -13.64 -1.41 -6.40
N MET A 123 -12.58 -1.99 -5.83
CA MET A 123 -11.19 -1.54 -6.08
C MET A 123 -10.80 -1.71 -7.55
N GLN A 124 -11.13 -2.85 -8.17
CA GLN A 124 -10.88 -3.09 -9.59
C GLN A 124 -11.66 -2.11 -10.47
N ASN A 125 -12.94 -1.85 -10.15
CA ASN A 125 -13.74 -0.86 -10.85
C ASN A 125 -13.10 0.53 -10.76
N LEU A 126 -12.73 0.98 -9.54
CA LEU A 126 -12.07 2.27 -9.34
C LEU A 126 -10.76 2.37 -10.12
N THR A 127 -9.96 1.31 -10.12
CA THR A 127 -8.71 1.25 -10.90
C THR A 127 -8.98 1.40 -12.40
N THR A 128 -10.00 0.70 -12.89
CA THR A 128 -10.39 0.70 -14.31
C THR A 128 -10.84 2.07 -14.78
N VAL A 129 -11.77 2.72 -14.05
CA VAL A 129 -12.26 4.05 -14.44
C VAL A 129 -11.20 5.15 -14.24
N SER A 130 -10.18 4.89 -13.41
CA SER A 130 -9.06 5.81 -13.17
C SER A 130 -7.95 5.72 -14.23
N HIS A 131 -8.00 4.80 -15.19
CA HIS A 131 -6.95 4.67 -16.21
C HIS A 131 -6.73 5.96 -17.02
N LYS A 132 -7.80 6.64 -17.44
CA LYS A 132 -7.67 7.94 -18.15
C LYS A 132 -7.02 9.02 -17.31
N LEU A 133 -7.28 9.03 -15.99
CA LEU A 133 -6.61 9.95 -15.06
C LEU A 133 -5.11 9.62 -14.97
N ALA A 134 -4.76 8.33 -14.91
CA ALA A 134 -3.37 7.88 -14.90
C ALA A 134 -2.61 8.24 -16.19
N GLU A 135 -3.27 8.16 -17.36
CA GLU A 135 -2.69 8.58 -18.64
C GLU A 135 -2.31 10.08 -18.62
N GLU A 136 -3.20 10.95 -18.13
CA GLU A 136 -2.93 12.39 -18.02
C GLU A 136 -1.81 12.70 -17.00
N MET A 137 -1.73 11.92 -15.92
CA MET A 137 -0.61 12.02 -14.97
C MET A 137 0.73 11.64 -15.61
N TYR A 138 0.77 10.53 -16.36
CA TYR A 138 1.98 10.07 -17.04
C TYR A 138 2.48 11.07 -18.09
N LYS A 139 1.55 11.71 -18.85
CA LYS A 139 1.91 12.78 -19.79
C LYS A 139 2.62 13.94 -19.09
N LYS A 140 2.20 14.31 -17.87
CA LYS A 140 2.87 15.37 -17.08
C LYS A 140 4.22 14.91 -16.53
N ALA A 141 4.31 13.70 -15.98
CA ALA A 141 5.56 13.16 -15.43
C ALA A 141 6.67 13.06 -16.51
N SER A 142 6.30 12.68 -17.74
CA SER A 142 7.20 12.69 -18.90
C SER A 142 7.60 14.10 -19.35
N ALA A 143 6.70 15.08 -19.26
CA ALA A 143 7.00 16.48 -19.58
C ALA A 143 7.90 17.17 -18.53
N GLU A 144 7.71 16.84 -17.24
CA GLU A 144 8.58 17.31 -16.15
C GLU A 144 9.97 16.65 -16.17
N SER A 145 10.07 15.40 -16.63
CA SER A 145 11.36 14.72 -16.82
C SER A 145 12.14 15.24 -18.05
N ALA A 146 11.45 15.76 -19.06
CA ALA A 146 12.07 16.36 -20.24
C ALA A 146 12.58 17.80 -20.01
N THR A 147 12.16 18.46 -18.93
CA THR A 147 12.57 19.84 -18.59
C THR A 147 13.76 19.91 -17.63
N GLY A 148 14.30 18.76 -17.20
CA GLY A 148 15.50 18.65 -16.34
C GLY A 148 16.87 18.68 -17.06
N THR A 149 16.93 18.73 -18.39
CA THR A 149 18.21 18.61 -19.14
C THR A 149 18.45 19.74 -20.16
N SER A 150 18.03 20.98 -19.87
CA SER A 150 18.39 22.14 -20.69
C SER A 150 19.23 23.16 -19.92
N GLY A 151 20.51 22.85 -19.77
CA GLY A 151 21.50 23.74 -19.16
C GLY A 151 22.92 23.17 -19.25
N GLY A 152 23.49 23.10 -20.47
CA GLY A 152 24.88 22.70 -20.67
C GLY A 152 25.24 22.56 -22.15
N GLU A 153 26.10 23.44 -22.64
CA GLU A 153 26.36 23.75 -24.04
C GLU A 153 27.46 22.86 -24.69
N ARG A 154 27.23 22.46 -25.96
CA ARG A 154 28.16 22.11 -27.06
C ARG A 154 29.28 21.06 -26.86
N SER A 155 29.19 19.96 -27.62
CA SER A 155 30.00 19.71 -28.85
C SER A 155 29.60 18.41 -29.55
N ALA A 156 29.70 18.40 -30.89
CA ALA A 156 29.10 17.45 -31.85
C ALA A 156 29.98 16.20 -32.14
N PRO A 157 29.74 15.41 -33.22
CA PRO A 157 28.86 14.24 -33.25
C PRO A 157 29.59 12.92 -33.60
N GLY A 158 29.01 11.77 -33.27
CA GLY A 158 29.59 10.46 -33.59
C GLY A 158 28.58 9.30 -33.58
N ASN A 159 27.87 9.15 -34.70
CA ASN A 159 27.41 7.92 -35.37
C ASN A 159 27.22 6.61 -34.57
N GLY A 160 26.01 6.01 -34.64
CA GLY A 160 25.85 4.56 -34.39
C GLY A 160 24.48 4.03 -33.98
N SER A 161 23.56 3.89 -34.95
CA SER A 161 22.63 2.78 -35.18
C SER A 161 21.80 2.11 -34.04
N SER A 162 20.52 1.94 -34.40
CA SER A 162 19.67 0.73 -34.24
C SER A 162 18.86 0.48 -32.95
N THR A 163 17.53 0.54 -33.18
CA THR A 163 16.47 -0.43 -32.84
C THR A 163 16.06 -0.61 -31.38
N GLY A 164 14.85 -0.13 -31.10
CA GLY A 164 13.70 -0.95 -30.70
C GLY A 164 13.91 -1.95 -29.57
N SER A 165 13.34 -1.67 -28.40
CA SER A 165 13.07 -2.69 -27.40
C SER A 165 11.75 -2.33 -26.74
N GLU A 166 10.69 -2.94 -27.27
CA GLU A 166 9.39 -3.04 -26.62
C GLU A 166 9.57 -3.75 -25.27
N GLU A 167 9.18 -3.06 -24.21
CA GLU A 167 9.21 -3.58 -22.85
C GLU A 167 8.09 -4.62 -22.71
N LYS A 168 8.49 -5.88 -22.75
CA LYS A 168 7.62 -7.06 -22.66
C LYS A 168 7.04 -7.11 -21.25
N VAL A 169 5.79 -6.69 -21.10
CA VAL A 169 5.01 -6.88 -19.87
C VAL A 169 4.90 -8.38 -19.61
N VAL A 170 5.50 -8.85 -18.52
CA VAL A 170 5.43 -10.25 -18.10
C VAL A 170 4.20 -10.37 -17.21
N ASP A 171 3.08 -10.80 -17.79
CA ASP A 171 1.94 -11.28 -17.03
C ASP A 171 2.33 -12.60 -16.35
N ALA A 172 2.41 -12.57 -15.03
CA ALA A 172 2.62 -13.77 -14.22
C ALA A 172 1.28 -14.47 -14.05
N GLU A 173 1.02 -15.51 -14.84
CA GLU A 173 -0.07 -16.46 -14.58
C GLU A 173 0.20 -17.17 -13.24
N PHE A 174 -0.76 -17.05 -12.32
CA PHE A 174 -0.75 -17.75 -11.04
C PHE A 174 -1.39 -19.13 -11.23
N GLU A 175 -0.58 -20.18 -11.13
CA GLU A 175 -1.05 -21.57 -11.14
C GLU A 175 -1.56 -21.93 -9.73
N GLU A 176 -2.88 -22.09 -9.58
CA GLU A 176 -3.48 -22.62 -8.35
C GLU A 176 -3.02 -24.07 -8.15
N VAL A 177 -2.20 -24.29 -7.11
CA VAL A 177 -1.77 -25.63 -6.73
C VAL A 177 -2.92 -26.33 -6.00
N ASP A 178 -3.65 -27.16 -6.76
CA ASP A 178 -4.59 -28.15 -6.24
C ASP A 178 -3.89 -29.02 -5.18
N LYS A 179 -4.32 -28.92 -3.92
CA LYS A 179 -3.86 -29.84 -2.86
C LYS A 179 -4.55 -31.18 -3.04
N GLU A 180 -3.77 -32.15 -3.52
CA GLU A 180 -4.11 -33.54 -3.75
C GLU A 180 -4.79 -34.24 -2.57
N LYS A 181 -5.77 -35.07 -2.94
CA LYS A 181 -6.19 -36.26 -2.21
C LYS A 181 -5.11 -37.36 -2.29
N LYS A 182 -4.91 -38.04 -1.16
CA LYS A 182 -4.30 -39.38 -0.87
C LYS A 182 -3.14 -39.21 0.12
N SER A 183 -3.13 -39.85 1.28
CA SER A 183 -3.61 -41.19 1.65
C SER A 183 -4.39 -41.23 2.96
#